data_AF-A0A1Q3ANK7-F1
#
_entry.id   AF-A0A1Q3ANK7-F1
#
_cell.length_a   1.000
_cell.length_b   1.000
_cell.length_c   1.000
_cell.angle_alpha   90.00
_cell.angle_beta   90.00
_cell.angle_gamma   90.00
#
_symmetry.space_group_name_H-M   'P 1'
#
loop_
_entity.id
_entity.type
_entity.pdbx_description
1 polymer ?
#
loop_
_entity_poly.entity_id
_entity_poly.type
_entity_poly.pdbx_seq_one_letter_code
_entity_poly.pdbx_strand_id
1 'polypeptide(L)'
;MILIVVEQPVDADSVVLMVARASRIENQDAINTAIVGMLADPKEARAGIQEVHFLPFNPTDKRTSLTYIDGDGKMHRVSKCAP
;
A
#
# COMPACT_ATOMS: atom_id res chain seq x y z
N MET A 1 -8.91 -1.86 12.73
CA MET A 1 -7.46 -1.68 12.97
C MET A 1 -6.72 -2.35 11.83
N ILE A 2 -5.80 -1.65 11.15
CA ILE A 2 -5.00 -2.20 10.04
C ILE A 2 -3.60 -2.42 10.60
N LEU A 3 -3.04 -3.61 10.38
CA LEU A 3 -1.63 -3.87 10.66
C LEU A 3 -0.83 -3.77 9.35
N ILE A 4 0.25 -2.99 9.39
CA ILE A 4 1.17 -2.80 8.28
C ILE A 4 2.50 -3.41 8.71
N VAL A 5 3.01 -4.30 7.88
CA VAL A 5 4.33 -4.90 8.11
C VAL A 5 5.31 -4.23 7.17
N VAL A 6 6.29 -3.54 7.75
CA VAL A 6 7.39 -2.90 7.03
C VAL A 6 8.69 -3.48 7.59
N GLU A 7 9.62 -3.86 6.71
CA GLU A 7 10.88 -4.50 7.11
C GLU A 7 11.89 -3.50 7.74
N GLN A 8 11.61 -2.20 7.63
CA GLN A 8 12.46 -1.13 8.13
C GLN A 8 11.63 -0.07 8.87
N PRO A 9 12.20 0.61 9.88
CA PRO A 9 11.56 1.73 10.54
C PRO A 9 11.30 2.85 9.52
N VAL A 10 10.07 3.34 9.51
CA VAL A 10 9.58 4.38 8.59
C VAL A 10 8.85 5.45 9.40
N ASP A 11 8.95 6.70 8.96
CA ASP A 11 8.20 7.82 9.53
C ASP A 11 6.70 7.72 9.21
N ALA A 12 5.87 8.48 9.94
CA ALA A 12 4.42 8.38 9.82
C ALA A 12 3.89 8.74 8.41
N ASP A 13 4.50 9.70 7.73
CA ASP A 13 4.10 10.10 6.37
C ASP A 13 4.47 9.02 5.35
N SER A 14 5.66 8.43 5.49
CA SER A 14 6.07 7.25 4.73
C SER A 14 5.15 6.06 4.96
N VAL A 15 4.65 5.85 6.19
CA VAL A 15 3.65 4.83 6.47
C VAL A 15 2.38 5.10 5.66
N VAL A 16 1.84 6.32 5.69
CA VAL A 16 0.63 6.68 4.93
C VAL A 16 0.83 6.40 3.43
N LEU A 17 1.96 6.82 2.86
CA LEU A 17 2.29 6.57 1.46
C LEU A 17 2.39 5.07 1.15
N MET A 18 2.99 4.27 2.04
CA MET A 18 3.07 2.81 1.89
C MET A 18 1.71 2.12 1.96
N VAL A 19 0.79 2.60 2.81
CA VAL A 19 -0.58 2.06 2.87
C VAL A 19 -1.37 2.45 1.63
N ALA A 20 -1.20 3.69 1.15
CA ALA A 20 -1.81 4.13 -0.10
C ALA A 20 -1.30 3.29 -1.27
N ARG A 21 0.00 2.94 -1.30
CA ARG A 21 0.58 1.98 -2.24
C ARG A 21 -0.09 0.60 -2.13
N ALA A 22 -0.30 0.08 -0.92
CA ALA A 22 -1.01 -1.19 -0.70
C ALA A 22 -2.52 -1.14 -1.00
N SER A 23 -3.07 0.04 -1.33
CA SER A 23 -4.48 0.26 -1.64
C SER A 23 -4.69 0.38 -3.14
N ARG A 24 -5.82 -0.15 -3.62
CA ARG A 24 -6.18 0.02 -5.03
C ARG A 24 -6.67 1.44 -5.27
N ILE A 25 -6.36 1.97 -6.44
CA ILE A 25 -6.96 3.21 -6.94
C ILE A 25 -8.34 2.89 -7.58
N GLU A 26 -8.50 1.69 -8.14
CA GLU A 26 -9.74 1.23 -8.76
C GLU A 26 -10.53 0.31 -7.81
N ASN A 27 -11.86 0.51 -7.77
CA ASN A 27 -12.81 -0.26 -6.96
C ASN A 27 -12.49 -0.22 -5.45
N GLN A 28 -12.42 1.01 -4.92
CA GLN A 28 -12.04 1.29 -3.54
C GLN A 28 -13.16 0.90 -2.58
N ASP A 29 -12.83 0.05 -1.59
CA ASP A 29 -13.62 -0.01 -0.37
C ASP A 29 -13.50 1.33 0.39
N ALA A 30 -14.40 1.56 1.35
CA ALA A 30 -14.42 2.81 2.12
C ALA A 30 -13.10 3.09 2.85
N ILE A 31 -12.34 2.04 3.18
CA ILE A 31 -11.05 2.13 3.87
C ILE A 31 -9.97 2.63 2.91
N ASN A 32 -9.90 2.07 1.70
CA ASN A 32 -8.97 2.48 0.64
C ASN A 32 -9.20 3.92 0.22
N THR A 33 -10.48 4.31 0.17
CA THR A 33 -10.87 5.69 -0.12
C THR A 33 -10.33 6.65 0.94
N ALA A 34 -10.48 6.32 2.23
CA ALA A 34 -9.96 7.15 3.31
C ALA A 34 -8.42 7.25 3.29
N ILE A 35 -7.72 6.15 3.02
CA ILE A 35 -6.25 6.11 2.96
C ILE A 35 -5.73 6.93 1.78
N VAL A 36 -6.30 6.74 0.59
CA VAL A 36 -5.89 7.50 -0.60
C VAL A 36 -6.25 8.98 -0.46
N GLY A 37 -7.35 9.29 0.25
CA GLY A 37 -7.72 10.67 0.60
C GLY A 37 -6.85 11.34 1.66
N MET A 38 -5.96 10.59 2.34
CA MET A 38 -4.94 11.19 3.21
C MET A 38 -3.74 11.72 2.42
N LEU A 39 -3.58 11.33 1.14
CA LEU A 39 -2.58 11.91 0.25
C LEU A 39 -3.06 13.24 -0.32
N ALA A 40 -2.10 14.13 -0.61
CA ALA A 40 -2.38 15.37 -1.32
C ALA A 40 -2.82 15.12 -2.77
N ASP A 41 -2.17 14.16 -3.45
CA ASP A 41 -2.59 13.65 -4.76
C ASP A 41 -2.63 12.10 -4.74
N PRO A 42 -3.78 11.47 -5.07
CA PRO A 42 -3.90 10.02 -5.21
C PRO A 42 -2.86 9.36 -6.10
N LYS A 43 -2.32 10.08 -7.08
CA LYS A 43 -1.28 9.58 -7.99
C LYS A 43 0.05 9.31 -7.28
N GLU A 44 0.31 9.95 -6.15
CA GLU A 44 1.51 9.72 -5.35
C GLU A 44 1.61 8.25 -4.87
N ALA A 45 0.46 7.58 -4.70
CA ALA A 45 0.41 6.15 -4.36
C ALA A 45 1.04 5.23 -5.42
N ARG A 46 1.29 5.73 -6.64
CA ARG A 46 1.96 5.00 -7.73
C ARG A 46 3.13 5.76 -8.33
N ALA A 47 3.42 6.97 -7.85
CA ALA A 47 4.52 7.77 -8.34
C ALA A 47 5.88 7.14 -7.98
N GLY A 48 6.77 7.07 -8.96
CA GLY A 48 8.16 6.64 -8.76
C GLY A 48 8.34 5.17 -8.38
N ILE A 49 7.31 4.33 -8.56
CA ILE A 49 7.39 2.89 -8.31
C ILE A 49 6.90 2.10 -9.53
N GLN A 50 7.52 0.96 -9.77
CA GLN A 50 7.06 -0.02 -10.74
C GLN A 50 6.34 -1.14 -10.00
N GLU A 51 5.03 -1.29 -10.23
CA GLU A 51 4.29 -2.45 -9.72
C GLU A 51 4.81 -3.74 -10.36
N VAL A 52 5.19 -4.70 -9.51
CA VAL A 52 5.64 -6.03 -9.95
C VAL A 52 4.51 -7.04 -9.75
N HIS A 53 3.87 -7.02 -8.59
CA HIS A 53 2.79 -7.95 -8.28
C HIS A 53 1.81 -7.36 -7.29
N PHE A 54 0.52 -7.52 -7.57
CA PHE A 54 -0.56 -7.11 -6.68
C PHE A 54 -1.40 -8.33 -6.30
N LEU A 55 -1.51 -8.59 -5.00
CA LEU A 55 -2.35 -9.65 -4.44
C LEU A 55 -3.62 -9.01 -3.84
N PRO A 56 -4.80 -9.18 -4.46
CA PRO A 56 -6.05 -8.64 -3.93
C PRO A 56 -6.44 -9.27 -2.59
N PHE A 57 -7.37 -8.62 -1.89
CA PHE A 57 -7.91 -9.14 -0.64
C PHE A 57 -8.46 -10.56 -0.80
N ASN A 58 -7.95 -11.48 0.01
CA ASN A 58 -8.48 -12.82 0.16
C ASN A 58 -9.20 -12.92 1.53
N PRO A 59 -10.48 -13.34 1.60
CA PRO A 59 -11.20 -13.49 2.88
C PRO A 59 -10.58 -14.54 3.82
N THR A 60 -9.80 -15.50 3.30
CA THR A 60 -9.07 -16.49 4.11
C THR A 60 -7.84 -15.87 4.78
N ASP A 61 -7.01 -15.17 4.00
CA ASP A 61 -5.75 -14.57 4.48
C ASP A 61 -5.95 -13.18 5.11
N LYS A 62 -7.15 -12.61 4.93
CA LYS A 62 -7.55 -11.24 5.31
C LYS A 62 -6.52 -10.17 4.94
N ARG A 63 -5.79 -10.38 3.84
CA ARG A 63 -4.60 -9.60 3.48
C ARG A 63 -4.67 -9.14 2.03
N THR A 64 -4.17 -7.94 1.80
CA THR A 64 -3.84 -7.40 0.48
C THR A 64 -2.37 -7.03 0.48
N SER A 65 -1.64 -7.34 -0.59
CA SER A 65 -0.21 -7.04 -0.71
C SER A 65 0.10 -6.37 -2.03
N LEU A 66 1.04 -5.42 -2.00
CA LEU A 66 1.70 -4.90 -3.19
C LEU A 66 3.20 -5.19 -3.11
N THR A 67 3.75 -5.76 -4.18
CA THR A 67 5.18 -5.83 -4.44
C THR A 67 5.54 -4.84 -5.55
N TYR A 68 6.51 -3.97 -5.30
CA TYR A 68 6.95 -2.95 -6.24
C TYR A 68 8.46 -2.78 -6.22
N ILE A 69 9.01 -2.22 -7.29
CA ILE A 69 10.40 -1.76 -7.37
C ILE A 69 10.41 -0.23 -7.24
N ASP A 70 11.27 0.31 -6.39
CA ASP A 70 11.44 1.76 -6.23
C ASP A 70 12.38 2.36 -7.30
N GLY A 71 12.56 3.69 -7.25
CA GLY A 71 13.48 4.39 -8.17
C GLY A 71 14.96 3.98 -8.05
N ASP A 72 15.36 3.36 -6.92
CA ASP A 72 16.70 2.84 -6.70
C ASP A 72 16.87 1.41 -7.22
N GLY A 73 15.82 0.81 -7.79
CA GLY A 73 15.82 -0.57 -8.27
C GLY A 73 15.66 -1.60 -7.15
N LYS A 74 15.32 -1.20 -5.92
CA LYS A 74 15.08 -2.12 -4.81
C LYS A 74 13.64 -2.62 -4.80
N MET A 75 13.48 -3.91 -4.53
CA MET A 75 12.16 -4.52 -4.40
C MET A 75 11.64 -4.37 -2.98
N HIS A 76 10.39 -3.93 -2.87
CA HIS A 76 9.66 -3.76 -1.62
C HIS A 76 8.35 -4.51 -1.66
N ARG A 77 7.91 -5.01 -0.50
CA ARG A 77 6.57 -5.57 -0.33
C ARG A 77 5.88 -4.90 0.85
N VAL A 78 4.70 -4.34 0.58
CA VAL A 78 3.82 -3.76 1.59
C VAL A 78 2.55 -4.59 1.68
N SER A 79 2.09 -4.87 2.90
CA SER A 79 0.87 -5.65 3.12
C SER A 79 0.00 -4.99 4.18
N LYS A 80 -1.30 -4.95 3.90
CA LYS A 80 -2.33 -4.59 4.87
C LYS A 80 -3.14 -5.83 5.21
N CYS A 81 -3.40 -6.06 6.49
CA CYS A 81 -4.30 -7.13 6.93
C CYS A 81 -5.26 -6.66 8.02
N ALA A 82 -6.40 -7.34 8.11
CA ALA A 82 -7.25 -7.27 9.29
C ALA A 82 -6.67 -8.20 10.38
N PRO A 83 -6.76 -7.83 11.66
CA PRO A 83 -6.33 -8.69 12.77
C PRO A 83 -7.17 -9.98 12.90
#